data_AF-A0A8J2XQY0-F1
#
_entry.id   AF-A0A8J2XQY0-F1
#
_cell.length_a   1.000
_cell.length_b   1.000
_cell.length_c   1.000
_cell.angle_alpha   90.00
_cell.angle_beta   90.00
_cell.angle_gamma   90.00
#
_symmetry.space_group_name_H-M   'P 1'
#
loop_
_entity.id
_entity.type
_entity.pdbx_description
1 polymer ?
#
loop_
_entity_poly.entity_id
_entity_poly.type
_entity_poly.pdbx_seq_one_letter_code
_entity_poly.pdbx_strand_id
1 'polypeptide(L)'
;MHSKLQTYLPLAVLFLHSFMSCSGQQGNSKKEEMDSLINRELRNQDNAKTGNKHPMIQVITDPKEVARLRQEIEEKIHIQKIAELEAKKKKSLAEAYKSGDKTVVPAIVEILKGNDKRKKGQLLAGLCKKYDDPEDYSIKEQRIIDLILKAVDDPVFEKEAVQLAGINALPGYEEKFEARLLSGKSTDAGRIFFWLGKQAKSHKALDYVAMRVRENSVTPEELDGLIAGLEGFGEKGSPEVRKAVADIALAIYRKKLISDERIEDLKNSAMTSDAAEGLLACLFDYGDQQVIPIAKDILNRHIRVVGPVKALIRLEGPRDIEMVYQYLKSENDFYTGLDLVESIDRKYVDDKMLKAVLVEFAKRNDTADHAIQRMVRSFVDLKADDLLKNSSAIISNADVASRLKKYYELSHFSSDQVIADLVRKELIGKAPDPTSLRKAREDASNDPEQFILAILESQNLYVNFDAETDFVPVDYDKLLQRFAEKCEGKLKDMTVWMDDGSDKGGENFNYVITVVYKGQAFIAKPQDVGDWYDIMTVNALLDHLMERSGSPKRFNSIETGDQTVQYVFGVPAAVQEIFKKYKI
;
A
#
# COMPACT_ATOMS: atom_id res chain seq x y z
N MET A 1 -25.94 23.04 9.09
CA MET A 1 -26.66 21.77 9.33
C MET A 1 -27.70 21.63 8.23
N HIS A 2 -27.72 20.49 7.52
CA HIS A 2 -28.35 20.24 6.20
C HIS A 2 -27.54 20.79 5.01
N SER A 3 -26.56 20.00 4.52
CA SER A 3 -25.96 20.00 3.15
C SER A 3 -24.55 19.36 3.13
N LYS A 4 -24.40 18.12 3.61
CA LYS A 4 -23.11 17.37 3.55
C LYS A 4 -23.29 15.86 3.32
N LEU A 5 -24.30 15.46 2.55
CA LEU A 5 -24.71 14.04 2.41
C LEU A 5 -24.66 13.50 0.97
N GLN A 6 -23.93 14.13 0.05
CA GLN A 6 -23.96 13.74 -1.38
C GLN A 6 -22.61 13.38 -2.02
N THR A 7 -21.54 13.14 -1.25
CA THR A 7 -20.20 13.04 -1.86
C THR A 7 -19.40 11.76 -1.61
N TYR A 8 -20.03 10.67 -1.14
CA TYR A 8 -19.34 9.37 -0.99
C TYR A 8 -20.19 8.21 -1.49
N LEU A 9 -20.42 8.17 -2.80
CA LEU A 9 -21.03 7.02 -3.48
C LEU A 9 -20.27 6.58 -4.76
N PRO A 10 -18.92 6.46 -4.83
CA PRO A 10 -18.28 6.19 -6.13
C PRO A 10 -17.91 4.72 -6.40
N LEU A 11 -17.88 3.78 -5.43
CA LEU A 11 -17.40 2.41 -5.71
C LEU A 11 -18.50 1.37 -5.94
N ALA A 12 -19.59 1.38 -5.17
CA ALA A 12 -20.69 0.43 -5.37
C ALA A 12 -21.41 0.62 -6.73
N VAL A 13 -21.48 1.86 -7.23
CA VAL A 13 -22.13 2.19 -8.52
C VAL A 13 -21.30 1.75 -9.74
N LEU A 14 -19.98 1.65 -9.59
CA LEU A 14 -19.05 1.33 -10.68
C LEU A 14 -19.01 -0.18 -11.01
N PHE A 15 -19.20 -1.06 -10.01
CA PHE A 15 -19.31 -2.50 -10.26
C PHE A 15 -20.62 -2.87 -11.00
N LEU A 16 -21.70 -2.12 -10.77
CA LEU A 16 -23.01 -2.37 -11.39
C LEU A 16 -23.11 -1.86 -12.85
N HIS A 17 -22.25 -0.93 -13.29
CA HIS A 17 -22.20 -0.51 -14.69
C HIS A 17 -21.57 -1.56 -15.63
N SER A 18 -20.80 -2.51 -15.10
CA SER A 18 -20.11 -3.53 -15.90
C SER A 18 -21.01 -4.64 -16.45
N PHE A 19 -22.27 -4.71 -16.04
CA PHE A 19 -23.28 -5.63 -16.57
C PHE A 19 -24.19 -5.02 -17.66
N MET A 20 -24.00 -3.75 -18.04
CA MET A 20 -24.86 -3.03 -18.98
C MET A 20 -24.46 -3.19 -20.46
N SER A 21 -24.28 -4.42 -20.91
CA SER A 21 -24.29 -4.74 -22.35
C SER A 21 -24.96 -6.07 -22.58
N CYS A 22 -26.30 -6.09 -22.49
CA CYS A 22 -27.19 -6.85 -23.37
C CYS A 22 -28.65 -6.73 -22.94
N SER A 23 -29.53 -6.69 -23.94
CA SER A 23 -31.01 -6.73 -23.89
C SER A 23 -31.76 -5.47 -23.44
N GLY A 24 -32.24 -4.73 -24.45
CA GLY A 24 -33.27 -3.71 -24.30
C GLY A 24 -34.65 -4.34 -24.23
N GLN A 25 -35.26 -4.33 -23.05
CA GLN A 25 -36.70 -4.31 -22.75
C GLN A 25 -36.91 -4.56 -21.25
N GLN A 26 -36.34 -3.73 -20.37
CA GLN A 26 -36.56 -3.83 -18.91
C GLN A 26 -36.16 -2.53 -18.17
N GLY A 27 -36.34 -1.37 -18.80
CA GLY A 27 -35.79 -0.09 -18.31
C GLY A 27 -36.37 0.42 -16.99
N ASN A 28 -37.64 0.13 -16.68
CA ASN A 28 -38.26 0.60 -15.43
C ASN A 28 -37.99 -0.34 -14.25
N SER A 29 -38.10 -1.66 -14.40
CA SER A 29 -37.90 -2.56 -13.24
C SER A 29 -36.44 -2.61 -12.79
N LYS A 30 -35.48 -2.49 -13.71
CA LYS A 30 -34.04 -2.48 -13.36
C LYS A 30 -33.61 -1.21 -12.65
N LYS A 31 -34.24 -0.06 -12.96
CA LYS A 31 -34.00 1.19 -12.26
C LYS A 31 -34.60 1.15 -10.85
N GLU A 32 -35.80 0.64 -10.71
CA GLU A 32 -36.46 0.43 -9.40
C GLU A 32 -35.68 -0.55 -8.52
N GLU A 33 -35.12 -1.62 -9.11
CA GLU A 33 -34.27 -2.59 -8.42
C GLU A 33 -32.95 -1.96 -7.97
N MET A 34 -32.30 -1.18 -8.84
CA MET A 34 -31.08 -0.43 -8.53
C MET A 34 -31.31 0.61 -7.42
N ASP A 35 -32.38 1.39 -7.53
CA ASP A 35 -32.76 2.37 -6.51
C ASP A 35 -33.08 1.66 -5.18
N SER A 36 -33.66 0.45 -5.22
CA SER A 36 -33.91 -0.35 -4.01
C SER A 36 -32.61 -0.83 -3.35
N LEU A 37 -31.61 -1.25 -4.14
CA LEU A 37 -30.31 -1.70 -3.65
C LEU A 37 -29.50 -0.53 -3.07
N ILE A 38 -29.46 0.62 -3.76
CA ILE A 38 -28.81 1.84 -3.26
C ILE A 38 -29.47 2.30 -1.95
N ASN A 39 -30.80 2.31 -1.89
CA ASN A 39 -31.52 2.68 -0.66
C ASN A 39 -31.35 1.63 0.44
N ARG A 40 -31.11 0.35 0.10
CA ARG A 40 -30.75 -0.68 1.08
C ARG A 40 -29.35 -0.43 1.62
N GLU A 41 -28.38 -0.13 0.76
CA GLU A 41 -27.00 0.13 1.16
C GLU A 41 -26.86 1.40 2.00
N LEU A 42 -27.51 2.49 1.60
CA LEU A 42 -27.57 3.72 2.40
C LEU A 42 -28.22 3.49 3.77
N ARG A 43 -29.25 2.62 3.84
CA ARG A 43 -29.85 2.22 5.12
C ARG A 43 -28.93 1.33 5.93
N ASN A 44 -28.21 0.40 5.32
CA ASN A 44 -27.22 -0.44 6.00
C ASN A 44 -26.10 0.41 6.58
N GLN A 45 -25.57 1.38 5.81
CA GLN A 45 -24.56 2.32 6.28
C GLN A 45 -25.06 3.21 7.44
N ASP A 46 -26.27 3.76 7.36
CA ASP A 46 -26.87 4.54 8.47
C ASP A 46 -27.20 3.65 9.69
N ASN A 47 -27.63 2.42 9.46
CA ASN A 47 -27.88 1.43 10.51
C ASN A 47 -26.59 0.92 11.14
N ALA A 48 -25.49 0.79 10.41
CA ALA A 48 -24.18 0.41 10.94
C ALA A 48 -23.62 1.53 11.84
N LYS A 49 -23.83 2.80 11.45
CA LYS A 49 -23.46 3.98 12.27
C LYS A 49 -24.25 4.09 13.57
N THR A 50 -25.52 3.68 13.55
CA THR A 50 -26.42 3.83 14.71
C THR A 50 -26.60 2.56 15.53
N GLY A 51 -26.32 1.40 14.94
CA GLY A 51 -26.38 0.05 15.47
C GLY A 51 -27.64 -0.28 16.26
N ASN A 52 -27.55 -1.36 17.03
CA ASN A 52 -28.46 -1.54 18.15
C ASN A 52 -28.19 -0.42 19.18
N LYS A 53 -29.05 0.59 19.26
CA LYS A 53 -28.90 1.71 20.22
C LYS A 53 -28.93 1.28 21.68
N HIS A 54 -29.47 0.10 21.96
CA HIS A 54 -29.59 -0.47 23.29
C HIS A 54 -29.18 -1.95 23.25
N PRO A 55 -27.89 -2.24 22.99
CA PRO A 55 -27.41 -3.61 22.91
C PRO A 55 -27.59 -4.28 24.27
N MET A 56 -28.30 -5.41 24.28
CA MET A 56 -28.59 -6.16 25.49
C MET A 56 -27.57 -7.29 25.63
N ILE A 57 -26.71 -7.19 26.64
CA ILE A 57 -25.72 -8.21 26.97
C ILE A 57 -26.25 -9.02 28.16
N GLN A 58 -26.56 -10.28 27.94
CA GLN A 58 -26.97 -11.18 29.01
C GLN A 58 -25.73 -11.73 29.72
N VAL A 59 -25.61 -11.48 31.03
CA VAL A 59 -24.50 -11.98 31.86
C VAL A 59 -24.96 -13.19 32.66
N ILE A 60 -24.28 -14.32 32.48
CA ILE A 60 -24.50 -15.56 33.21
C ILE A 60 -23.35 -15.73 34.21
N THR A 61 -23.71 -15.91 35.49
CA THR A 61 -22.77 -16.05 36.60
C THR A 61 -22.86 -17.40 37.31
N ASP A 62 -23.84 -18.24 36.97
CA ASP A 62 -23.96 -19.59 37.53
C ASP A 62 -22.77 -20.47 37.09
N PRO A 63 -21.92 -20.97 38.01
CA PRO A 63 -20.70 -21.70 37.64
C PRO A 63 -20.96 -22.95 36.81
N LYS A 64 -22.08 -23.64 37.01
CA LYS A 64 -22.41 -24.86 36.24
C LYS A 64 -22.75 -24.50 34.80
N GLU A 65 -23.59 -23.50 34.59
CA GLU A 65 -23.95 -23.05 33.25
C GLU A 65 -22.77 -22.43 32.50
N VAL A 66 -21.93 -21.65 33.18
CA VAL A 66 -20.70 -21.09 32.60
C VAL A 66 -19.74 -22.21 32.15
N ALA A 67 -19.56 -23.26 32.96
CA ALA A 67 -18.73 -24.41 32.60
C ALA A 67 -19.30 -25.18 31.39
N ARG A 68 -20.63 -25.34 31.33
CA ARG A 68 -21.31 -25.97 30.19
C ARG A 68 -21.06 -25.20 28.89
N LEU A 69 -21.26 -23.87 28.90
CA LEU A 69 -21.03 -23.00 27.75
C LEU A 69 -19.57 -23.00 27.30
N ARG A 70 -18.62 -22.98 28.24
CA ARG A 70 -17.19 -23.08 27.94
C ARG A 70 -16.87 -24.37 27.19
N GLN A 71 -17.34 -25.50 27.69
CA GLN A 71 -17.10 -26.81 27.08
C GLN A 71 -17.69 -26.87 25.67
N GLU A 72 -18.90 -26.36 25.47
CA GLU A 72 -19.56 -26.31 24.16
C GLU A 72 -18.75 -25.51 23.14
N ILE A 73 -18.26 -24.32 23.52
CA ILE A 73 -17.43 -23.48 22.65
C ILE A 73 -16.09 -24.17 22.33
N GLU A 74 -15.42 -24.74 23.34
CA GLU A 74 -14.13 -25.42 23.16
C GLU A 74 -14.24 -26.62 22.21
N GLU A 75 -15.35 -27.36 22.25
CA GLU A 75 -15.64 -28.45 21.31
C GLU A 75 -15.81 -27.93 19.87
N LYS A 76 -16.59 -26.86 19.66
CA LYS A 76 -16.77 -26.24 18.33
C LYS A 76 -15.45 -25.73 17.75
N ILE A 77 -14.63 -25.04 18.55
CA ILE A 77 -13.30 -24.58 18.16
C ILE A 77 -12.39 -25.77 17.79
N HIS A 78 -12.44 -26.86 18.55
CA HIS A 78 -11.64 -28.05 18.27
C HIS A 78 -11.99 -28.68 16.92
N ILE A 79 -13.28 -28.82 16.62
CA ILE A 79 -13.77 -29.35 15.34
C ILE A 79 -13.30 -28.47 14.17
N GLN A 80 -13.45 -27.14 14.28
CA GLN A 80 -13.00 -26.20 13.26
C GLN A 80 -11.49 -26.32 13.00
N LYS A 81 -10.68 -26.42 14.07
CA LYS A 81 -9.23 -26.55 13.97
C LYS A 81 -8.79 -27.85 13.27
N ILE A 82 -9.51 -28.95 13.46
CA ILE A 82 -9.24 -30.20 12.74
C ILE A 82 -9.47 -29.99 11.24
N ALA A 83 -10.59 -29.38 10.85
CA ALA A 83 -10.90 -29.10 9.45
C ALA A 83 -9.83 -28.21 8.79
N GLU A 84 -9.36 -27.17 9.49
CA GLU A 84 -8.26 -26.31 9.01
C GLU A 84 -6.93 -27.05 8.85
N LEU A 85 -6.57 -27.93 9.78
CA LEU A 85 -5.35 -28.73 9.71
C LEU A 85 -5.38 -29.72 8.54
N GLU A 86 -6.54 -30.31 8.25
CA GLU A 86 -6.74 -31.15 7.07
C GLU A 86 -6.60 -30.36 5.76
N ALA A 87 -7.06 -29.11 5.73
CA ALA A 87 -6.84 -28.23 4.59
C ALA A 87 -5.34 -27.89 4.39
N LYS A 88 -4.58 -27.65 5.48
CA LYS A 88 -3.13 -27.35 5.41
C LYS A 88 -2.28 -28.50 4.86
N LYS A 89 -2.69 -29.76 5.04
CA LYS A 89 -1.97 -30.94 4.48
C LYS A 89 -1.97 -30.99 2.95
N LYS A 90 -2.74 -30.13 2.28
CA LYS A 90 -2.79 -30.02 0.81
C LYS A 90 -1.77 -29.04 0.21
N LYS A 91 -0.91 -28.40 1.02
CA LYS A 91 0.10 -27.41 0.56
C LYS A 91 1.21 -28.05 -0.28
N SER A 92 1.67 -27.31 -1.27
CA SER A 92 2.85 -27.64 -2.10
C SER A 92 4.16 -27.53 -1.31
N LEU A 93 5.25 -28.15 -1.82
CA LEU A 93 6.58 -28.08 -1.19
C LEU A 93 7.09 -26.64 -1.03
N ALA A 94 6.80 -25.76 -1.99
CA ALA A 94 7.21 -24.36 -1.92
C ALA A 94 6.44 -23.59 -0.84
N GLU A 95 5.13 -23.81 -0.72
CA GLU A 95 4.31 -23.19 0.33
C GLU A 95 4.69 -23.69 1.73
N ALA A 96 4.98 -25.00 1.86
CA ALA A 96 5.49 -25.56 3.10
C ALA A 96 6.81 -24.88 3.50
N TYR A 97 7.76 -24.81 2.57
CA TYR A 97 9.06 -24.16 2.80
C TYR A 97 8.92 -22.67 3.17
N LYS A 98 8.06 -21.93 2.46
CA LYS A 98 7.75 -20.52 2.75
C LYS A 98 7.13 -20.31 4.12
N SER A 99 6.32 -21.27 4.59
CA SER A 99 5.78 -21.27 5.95
C SER A 99 6.76 -21.70 7.03
N GLY A 100 8.05 -21.87 6.70
CA GLY A 100 9.11 -22.19 7.65
C GLY A 100 9.35 -23.69 7.85
N ASP A 101 8.67 -24.57 7.13
CA ASP A 101 8.92 -26.01 7.20
C ASP A 101 10.28 -26.34 6.54
N LYS A 102 11.28 -26.66 7.36
CA LYS A 102 12.61 -27.05 6.88
C LYS A 102 12.72 -28.54 6.55
N THR A 103 11.71 -29.35 6.88
CA THR A 103 11.72 -30.80 6.59
C THR A 103 11.60 -31.10 5.09
N VAL A 104 11.07 -30.15 4.31
CA VAL A 104 10.94 -30.27 2.84
C VAL A 104 12.23 -29.96 2.07
N VAL A 105 13.28 -29.43 2.74
CA VAL A 105 14.55 -29.04 2.09
C VAL A 105 15.19 -30.17 1.28
N PRO A 106 15.29 -31.43 1.77
CA PRO A 106 15.84 -32.53 0.97
C PRO A 106 15.05 -32.79 -0.32
N ALA A 107 13.71 -32.73 -0.26
CA ALA A 107 12.86 -32.93 -1.42
C ALA A 107 13.02 -31.79 -2.45
N ILE A 108 13.15 -30.55 -1.99
CA ILE A 108 13.45 -29.39 -2.84
C ILE A 108 14.79 -29.58 -3.56
N VAL A 109 15.83 -29.98 -2.83
CA VAL A 109 17.16 -30.24 -3.41
C VAL A 109 17.12 -31.34 -4.46
N GLU A 110 16.39 -32.43 -4.21
CA GLU A 110 16.22 -33.52 -5.18
C GLU A 110 15.53 -33.06 -6.46
N ILE A 111 14.45 -32.27 -6.36
CA ILE A 111 13.76 -31.73 -7.54
C ILE A 111 14.66 -30.76 -8.33
N LEU A 112 15.42 -29.90 -7.66
CA LEU A 112 16.33 -28.95 -8.32
C LEU A 112 17.51 -29.64 -9.03
N LYS A 113 17.97 -30.78 -8.51
CA LYS A 113 18.98 -31.63 -9.17
C LYS A 113 18.40 -32.47 -10.31
N GLY A 114 17.12 -32.82 -10.21
CA GLY A 114 16.44 -33.68 -11.16
C GLY A 114 16.26 -33.05 -12.55
N ASN A 115 15.93 -33.91 -13.51
CA ASN A 115 15.70 -33.53 -14.91
C ASN A 115 14.21 -33.35 -15.25
N ASP A 116 13.29 -33.48 -14.27
CA ASP A 116 11.87 -33.24 -14.47
C ASP A 116 11.61 -31.75 -14.63
N LYS A 117 11.54 -31.31 -15.90
CA LYS A 117 11.36 -29.91 -16.27
C LYS A 117 10.13 -29.29 -15.64
N ARG A 118 9.01 -30.02 -15.59
CA ARG A 118 7.76 -29.51 -15.05
C ARG A 118 7.87 -29.29 -13.55
N LYS A 119 8.33 -30.29 -12.80
CA LYS A 119 8.47 -30.17 -11.34
C LYS A 119 9.49 -29.10 -10.95
N LYS A 120 10.61 -29.05 -11.66
CA LYS A 120 11.67 -28.06 -11.39
C LYS A 120 11.20 -26.63 -11.70
N GLY A 121 10.56 -26.40 -12.86
CA GLY A 121 9.99 -25.10 -13.20
C GLY A 121 8.92 -24.64 -12.21
N GLN A 122 7.99 -25.54 -11.84
CA GLN A 122 6.96 -25.25 -10.82
C GLN A 122 7.57 -24.92 -9.45
N LEU A 123 8.62 -25.63 -9.06
CA LEU A 123 9.31 -25.37 -7.80
C LEU A 123 10.04 -24.03 -7.81
N LEU A 124 10.77 -23.70 -8.89
CA LEU A 124 11.44 -22.40 -9.03
C LEU A 124 10.43 -21.26 -8.96
N ALA A 125 9.33 -21.34 -9.71
CA ALA A 125 8.26 -20.34 -9.68
C ALA A 125 7.57 -20.27 -8.31
N GLY A 126 7.35 -21.41 -7.65
CA GLY A 126 6.72 -21.49 -6.34
C GLY A 126 7.57 -20.87 -5.23
N LEU A 127 8.90 -20.90 -5.34
CA LEU A 127 9.84 -20.31 -4.39
C LEU A 127 10.03 -18.80 -4.57
N CYS A 128 9.52 -18.18 -5.64
CA CYS A 128 9.59 -16.73 -5.81
C CYS A 128 8.83 -16.03 -4.68
N LYS A 129 9.44 -15.01 -4.06
CA LYS A 129 8.79 -14.20 -3.03
C LYS A 129 7.56 -13.48 -3.62
N LYS A 130 6.42 -13.55 -2.92
CA LYS A 130 5.14 -12.91 -3.23
C LYS A 130 4.79 -11.90 -2.13
N TYR A 131 3.81 -11.04 -2.42
CA TYR A 131 3.31 -10.04 -1.47
C TYR A 131 2.77 -10.67 -0.18
N ASP A 132 2.02 -11.78 -0.31
CA ASP A 132 1.39 -12.47 0.84
C ASP A 132 2.32 -13.46 1.56
N ASP A 133 3.58 -13.59 1.12
CA ASP A 133 4.53 -14.44 1.82
C ASP A 133 4.97 -13.79 3.14
N PRO A 134 5.35 -14.56 4.18
CA PRO A 134 5.87 -14.01 5.43
C PRO A 134 7.01 -13.00 5.18
N GLU A 135 7.01 -11.86 5.90
CA GLU A 135 8.00 -10.79 5.69
C GLU A 135 9.45 -11.30 5.80
N ASP A 136 9.69 -12.23 6.73
CA ASP A 136 10.99 -12.84 7.03
C ASP A 136 11.39 -13.99 6.07
N TYR A 137 10.53 -14.33 5.12
CA TYR A 137 10.82 -15.34 4.11
C TYR A 137 12.08 -14.98 3.33
N SER A 138 13.03 -15.92 3.36
CA SER A 138 14.28 -15.89 2.61
C SER A 138 14.84 -17.31 2.41
N ILE A 139 15.54 -17.54 1.30
CA ILE A 139 16.26 -18.78 1.04
C ILE A 139 17.65 -18.67 1.66
N LYS A 140 17.95 -19.51 2.67
CA LYS A 140 19.21 -19.41 3.44
C LYS A 140 20.15 -20.61 3.20
N GLU A 141 19.62 -21.70 2.69
CA GLU A 141 20.34 -22.95 2.50
C GLU A 141 21.23 -22.85 1.27
N GLN A 142 22.56 -22.83 1.50
CA GLN A 142 23.56 -22.67 0.42
C GLN A 142 23.36 -23.67 -0.72
N ARG A 143 23.01 -24.93 -0.42
CA ARG A 143 22.76 -25.95 -1.44
C ARG A 143 21.59 -25.60 -2.37
N ILE A 144 20.54 -24.97 -1.86
CA ILE A 144 19.41 -24.51 -2.67
C ILE A 144 19.86 -23.32 -3.53
N ILE A 145 20.57 -22.36 -2.93
CA ILE A 145 21.11 -21.18 -3.62
C ILE A 145 22.00 -21.59 -4.79
N ASP A 146 22.98 -22.47 -4.57
CA ASP A 146 23.91 -22.93 -5.60
C ASP A 146 23.19 -23.59 -6.77
N LEU A 147 22.15 -24.38 -6.49
CA LEU A 147 21.34 -25.05 -7.52
C LEU A 147 20.49 -24.07 -8.32
N ILE A 148 19.93 -23.04 -7.68
CA ILE A 148 19.19 -21.97 -8.36
C ILE A 148 20.15 -21.17 -9.25
N LEU A 149 21.29 -20.73 -8.72
CA LEU A 149 22.27 -19.97 -9.49
C LEU A 149 22.84 -20.80 -10.64
N LYS A 150 23.04 -22.10 -10.47
CA LYS A 150 23.40 -23.01 -11.58
C LYS A 150 22.31 -23.08 -12.64
N ALA A 151 21.04 -23.03 -12.27
CA ALA A 151 19.92 -23.08 -13.21
C ALA A 151 19.84 -21.82 -14.11
N VAL A 152 20.47 -20.72 -13.74
CA VAL A 152 20.61 -19.52 -14.60
C VAL A 152 21.36 -19.82 -15.90
N ASP A 153 22.25 -20.83 -15.92
CA ASP A 153 22.97 -21.20 -17.15
C ASP A 153 22.13 -22.05 -18.11
N ASP A 154 21.01 -22.60 -17.65
CA ASP A 154 20.15 -23.51 -18.41
C ASP A 154 19.03 -22.74 -19.11
N PRO A 155 19.02 -22.65 -20.44
CA PRO A 155 18.00 -21.89 -21.19
C PRO A 155 16.56 -22.32 -20.90
N VAL A 156 16.34 -23.55 -20.42
CA VAL A 156 15.00 -24.06 -20.07
C VAL A 156 14.47 -23.44 -18.78
N PHE A 157 15.36 -23.10 -17.84
CA PHE A 157 15.01 -22.61 -16.51
C PHE A 157 15.51 -21.19 -16.22
N GLU A 158 16.25 -20.59 -17.15
CA GLU A 158 16.94 -19.32 -16.96
C GLU A 158 15.96 -18.24 -16.50
N LYS A 159 14.79 -18.14 -17.13
CA LYS A 159 13.76 -17.14 -16.78
C LYS A 159 13.30 -17.27 -15.32
N GLU A 160 12.86 -18.46 -14.91
CA GLU A 160 12.40 -18.70 -13.54
C GLU A 160 13.54 -18.56 -12.53
N ALA A 161 14.75 -19.01 -12.88
CA ALA A 161 15.92 -18.93 -12.01
C ALA A 161 16.40 -17.49 -11.82
N VAL A 162 16.44 -16.68 -12.88
CA VAL A 162 16.77 -15.25 -12.84
C VAL A 162 15.73 -14.50 -12.01
N GLN A 163 14.44 -14.75 -12.24
CA GLN A 163 13.38 -14.13 -11.44
C GLN A 163 13.52 -14.48 -9.96
N LEU A 164 13.68 -15.77 -9.63
CA LEU A 164 13.81 -16.27 -8.27
C LEU A 164 15.05 -15.70 -7.55
N ALA A 165 16.19 -15.71 -8.24
CA ALA A 165 17.45 -15.25 -7.68
C ALA A 165 17.45 -13.73 -7.44
N GLY A 166 16.93 -12.96 -8.40
CA GLY A 166 16.86 -11.51 -8.30
C GLY A 166 15.87 -11.03 -7.24
N ILE A 167 14.64 -11.56 -7.21
CA ILE A 167 13.60 -11.10 -6.27
C ILE A 167 13.92 -11.44 -4.81
N ASN A 168 14.64 -12.54 -4.57
CA ASN A 168 15.10 -12.92 -3.24
C ASN A 168 16.48 -12.34 -2.90
N ALA A 169 17.13 -11.62 -3.83
CA ALA A 169 18.49 -11.12 -3.69
C ALA A 169 19.47 -12.20 -3.19
N LEU A 170 19.47 -13.38 -3.84
CA LEU A 170 20.25 -14.54 -3.37
C LEU A 170 21.76 -14.23 -3.37
N PRO A 171 22.52 -14.61 -2.33
CA PRO A 171 23.97 -14.38 -2.29
C PRO A 171 24.68 -14.88 -3.56
N GLY A 172 25.46 -14.00 -4.22
CA GLY A 172 26.22 -14.30 -5.44
C GLY A 172 25.43 -14.16 -6.76
N TYR A 173 24.19 -13.66 -6.73
CA TYR A 173 23.39 -13.48 -7.95
C TYR A 173 23.97 -12.43 -8.89
N GLU A 174 24.57 -11.35 -8.36
CA GLU A 174 25.11 -10.24 -9.17
C GLU A 174 26.23 -10.72 -10.10
N GLU A 175 27.23 -11.42 -9.55
CA GLU A 175 28.35 -11.96 -10.31
C GLU A 175 27.87 -13.00 -11.33
N LYS A 176 26.88 -13.81 -10.93
CA LYS A 176 26.28 -14.82 -11.82
C LYS A 176 25.55 -14.18 -12.99
N PHE A 177 24.80 -13.12 -12.74
CA PHE A 177 24.03 -12.36 -13.71
C PHE A 177 24.95 -11.60 -14.67
N GLU A 178 25.97 -10.90 -14.16
CA GLU A 178 26.97 -10.23 -15.00
C GLU A 178 27.66 -11.24 -15.91
N ALA A 179 28.15 -12.36 -15.36
CA ALA A 179 28.81 -13.39 -16.16
C ALA A 179 27.89 -13.99 -17.23
N ARG A 180 26.62 -14.27 -16.89
CA ARG A 180 25.65 -14.82 -17.83
C ARG A 180 25.30 -13.82 -18.93
N LEU A 181 25.10 -12.55 -18.60
CA LEU A 181 24.83 -11.48 -19.56
C LEU A 181 25.99 -11.32 -20.55
N LEU A 182 27.21 -11.18 -20.03
CA LEU A 182 28.43 -10.98 -20.83
C LEU A 182 28.78 -12.19 -21.71
N SER A 183 28.25 -13.38 -21.40
CA SER A 183 28.46 -14.56 -22.23
C SER A 183 27.75 -14.49 -23.59
N GLY A 184 26.75 -13.61 -23.75
CA GLY A 184 25.92 -13.51 -24.94
C GLY A 184 24.99 -14.69 -25.20
N LYS A 185 24.86 -15.62 -24.25
CA LYS A 185 24.06 -16.85 -24.38
C LYS A 185 22.73 -16.83 -23.62
N SER A 186 22.42 -15.72 -22.96
CA SER A 186 21.21 -15.60 -22.15
C SER A 186 19.96 -15.56 -23.01
N THR A 187 18.92 -16.30 -22.61
CA THR A 187 17.58 -16.19 -23.18
C THR A 187 16.69 -15.18 -22.47
N ASP A 188 17.20 -14.52 -21.41
CA ASP A 188 16.45 -13.56 -20.60
C ASP A 188 17.32 -12.34 -20.23
N ALA A 189 18.11 -11.85 -21.19
CA ALA A 189 19.12 -10.82 -20.98
C ALA A 189 18.52 -9.51 -20.44
N GLY A 190 17.33 -9.14 -20.89
CA GLY A 190 16.61 -7.96 -20.39
C GLY A 190 16.32 -8.06 -18.89
N ARG A 191 15.86 -9.22 -18.41
CA ARG A 191 15.56 -9.41 -16.98
C ARG A 191 16.82 -9.48 -16.13
N ILE A 192 17.89 -10.09 -16.65
CA ILE A 192 19.20 -10.09 -15.99
C ILE A 192 19.71 -8.64 -15.82
N PHE A 193 19.64 -7.84 -16.88
CA PHE A 193 20.07 -6.44 -16.83
C PHE A 193 19.23 -5.59 -15.87
N PHE A 194 17.91 -5.79 -15.84
CA PHE A 194 17.02 -5.17 -14.86
C PHE A 194 17.52 -5.36 -13.42
N TRP A 195 17.84 -6.59 -13.03
CA TRP A 195 18.29 -6.89 -11.67
C TRP A 195 19.67 -6.31 -11.35
N LEU A 196 20.57 -6.27 -12.34
CA LEU A 196 21.88 -5.60 -12.19
C LEU A 196 21.71 -4.08 -12.01
N GLY A 197 20.76 -3.47 -12.72
CA GLY A 197 20.42 -2.06 -12.60
C GLY A 197 19.94 -1.66 -11.20
N LYS A 198 19.29 -2.56 -10.45
CA LYS A 198 18.86 -2.29 -9.07
C LYS A 198 20.02 -2.03 -8.11
N GLN A 199 21.24 -2.44 -8.43
CA GLN A 199 22.45 -2.17 -7.63
C GLN A 199 23.38 -1.15 -8.28
N ALA A 200 23.30 -1.01 -9.61
CA ALA A 200 24.08 -0.07 -10.42
C ALA A 200 25.62 -0.20 -10.32
N LYS A 201 26.14 -1.37 -9.92
CA LYS A 201 27.59 -1.60 -9.72
C LYS A 201 28.30 -2.14 -10.96
N SER A 202 27.56 -2.80 -11.86
CA SER A 202 28.13 -3.54 -12.99
C SER A 202 28.31 -2.64 -14.23
N HIS A 203 29.45 -1.93 -14.31
CA HIS A 203 29.76 -1.09 -15.46
C HIS A 203 29.89 -1.90 -16.77
N LYS A 204 30.40 -3.14 -16.68
CA LYS A 204 30.53 -4.03 -17.84
C LYS A 204 29.19 -4.38 -18.47
N ALA A 205 28.14 -4.54 -17.66
CA ALA A 205 26.80 -4.77 -18.19
C ALA A 205 26.28 -3.56 -18.99
N LEU A 206 26.55 -2.33 -18.54
CA LEU A 206 26.21 -1.12 -19.28
C LEU A 206 26.96 -1.07 -20.61
N ASP A 207 28.27 -1.31 -20.60
CA ASP A 207 29.08 -1.34 -21.83
C ASP A 207 28.58 -2.39 -22.81
N TYR A 208 28.21 -3.56 -22.31
CA TYR A 208 27.65 -4.65 -23.11
C TYR A 208 26.30 -4.28 -23.75
N VAL A 209 25.38 -3.67 -22.98
CA VAL A 209 24.10 -3.18 -23.54
C VAL A 209 24.34 -2.06 -24.55
N ALA A 210 25.25 -1.13 -24.27
CA ALA A 210 25.62 -0.06 -25.19
C ALA A 210 26.14 -0.59 -26.53
N MET A 211 26.99 -1.63 -26.49
CA MET A 211 27.47 -2.35 -27.67
C MET A 211 26.30 -2.98 -28.44
N ARG A 212 25.41 -3.72 -27.77
CA ARG A 212 24.27 -4.37 -28.43
C ARG A 212 23.31 -3.39 -29.09
N VAL A 213 23.01 -2.27 -28.44
CA VAL A 213 22.20 -1.19 -29.02
C VAL A 213 22.89 -0.63 -30.28
N ARG A 214 24.20 -0.39 -30.22
CA ARG A 214 24.99 0.11 -31.36
C ARG A 214 24.93 -0.85 -32.55
N GLU A 215 25.07 -2.14 -32.30
CA GLU A 215 25.05 -3.22 -33.29
C GLU A 215 23.64 -3.60 -33.77
N ASN A 216 22.59 -3.00 -33.20
CA ASN A 216 21.20 -3.33 -33.51
C ASN A 216 20.85 -4.80 -33.22
N SER A 217 21.44 -5.37 -32.17
CA SER A 217 21.28 -6.77 -31.76
C SER A 217 20.36 -6.94 -30.54
N VAL A 218 19.64 -5.90 -30.15
CA VAL A 218 18.61 -5.94 -29.09
C VAL A 218 17.26 -6.33 -29.71
N THR A 219 16.55 -7.28 -29.10
CA THR A 219 15.22 -7.70 -29.56
C THR A 219 14.10 -6.93 -28.85
N PRO A 220 12.89 -6.82 -29.45
CA PRO A 220 11.76 -6.15 -28.81
C PRO A 220 11.40 -6.71 -27.43
N GLU A 221 11.52 -8.03 -27.25
CA GLU A 221 11.19 -8.73 -26.00
C GLU A 221 12.16 -8.38 -24.85
N GLU A 222 13.38 -7.94 -25.18
CA GLU A 222 14.38 -7.54 -24.18
C GLU A 222 14.21 -6.10 -23.71
N LEU A 223 13.58 -5.23 -24.53
CA LEU A 223 13.59 -3.78 -24.33
C LEU A 223 13.01 -3.36 -22.99
N ASP A 224 11.91 -3.95 -22.56
CA ASP A 224 11.27 -3.59 -21.29
C ASP A 224 12.22 -3.81 -20.09
N GLY A 225 12.88 -4.96 -20.06
CA GLY A 225 13.88 -5.28 -19.03
C GLY A 225 15.13 -4.41 -19.14
N LEU A 226 15.57 -4.10 -20.36
CA LEU A 226 16.74 -3.25 -20.61
C LEU A 226 16.50 -1.81 -20.16
N ILE A 227 15.36 -1.21 -20.53
CA ILE A 227 15.00 0.14 -20.11
C ILE A 227 14.84 0.22 -18.59
N ALA A 228 14.10 -0.71 -17.98
CA ALA A 228 13.93 -0.74 -16.54
C ALA A 228 15.27 -0.94 -15.78
N GLY A 229 16.24 -1.64 -16.41
CA GLY A 229 17.61 -1.70 -15.93
C GLY A 229 18.35 -0.35 -16.05
N LEU A 230 18.22 0.35 -17.18
CA LEU A 230 18.81 1.68 -17.40
C LEU A 230 18.30 2.70 -16.38
N GLU A 231 17.01 2.68 -16.07
CA GLU A 231 16.43 3.53 -15.01
C GLU A 231 17.11 3.25 -13.67
N GLY A 232 17.26 1.98 -13.28
CA GLY A 232 17.96 1.60 -12.05
C GLY A 232 19.42 2.05 -12.02
N PHE A 233 20.14 1.90 -13.14
CA PHE A 233 21.51 2.40 -13.29
C PHE A 233 21.57 3.93 -13.20
N GLY A 234 20.63 4.65 -13.80
CA GLY A 234 20.58 6.11 -13.77
C GLY A 234 20.30 6.66 -12.36
N GLU A 235 19.33 6.06 -11.66
CA GLU A 235 18.91 6.48 -10.32
C GLU A 235 20.07 6.35 -9.32
N LYS A 236 20.72 5.18 -9.30
CA LYS A 236 21.72 4.80 -8.28
C LYS A 236 23.18 5.02 -8.72
N GLY A 237 23.41 5.26 -10.01
CA GLY A 237 24.75 5.37 -10.58
C GLY A 237 25.46 6.71 -10.29
N SER A 238 26.78 6.70 -10.50
CA SER A 238 27.61 7.91 -10.49
C SER A 238 27.29 8.84 -11.67
N PRO A 239 27.78 10.09 -11.68
CA PRO A 239 27.63 10.99 -12.84
C PRO A 239 28.08 10.37 -14.17
N GLU A 240 29.15 9.57 -14.16
CA GLU A 240 29.66 8.86 -15.33
C GLU A 240 28.68 7.77 -15.80
N VAL A 241 28.10 7.01 -14.86
CA VAL A 241 27.08 6.01 -15.16
C VAL A 241 25.83 6.66 -15.74
N ARG A 242 25.36 7.77 -15.16
CA ARG A 242 24.19 8.53 -15.66
C ARG A 242 24.42 9.03 -17.08
N LYS A 243 25.63 9.51 -17.39
CA LYS A 243 26.00 9.90 -18.75
C LYS A 243 25.95 8.70 -19.72
N ALA A 244 26.49 7.55 -19.32
CA ALA A 244 26.41 6.35 -20.15
C ALA A 244 24.96 5.90 -20.39
N VAL A 245 24.10 5.95 -19.36
CA VAL A 245 22.66 5.68 -19.47
C VAL A 245 22.01 6.62 -20.48
N ALA A 246 22.29 7.92 -20.41
CA ALA A 246 21.78 8.91 -21.35
C ALA A 246 22.21 8.64 -22.80
N ASP A 247 23.48 8.30 -23.01
CA ASP A 247 24.02 7.98 -24.33
C ASP A 247 23.36 6.72 -24.93
N ILE A 248 23.14 5.69 -24.11
CA ILE A 248 22.43 4.47 -24.51
C ILE A 248 20.97 4.77 -24.84
N ALA A 249 20.26 5.49 -23.97
CA ALA A 249 18.86 5.89 -24.19
C ALA A 249 18.72 6.70 -25.50
N LEU A 250 19.61 7.65 -25.75
CA LEU A 250 19.61 8.44 -26.98
C LEU A 250 19.85 7.56 -28.23
N ALA A 251 20.71 6.55 -28.13
CA ALA A 251 20.92 5.59 -29.21
C ALA A 251 19.68 4.72 -29.46
N ILE A 252 19.01 4.25 -28.41
CA ILE A 252 17.75 3.50 -28.49
C ILE A 252 16.68 4.32 -29.22
N TYR A 253 16.49 5.58 -28.81
CA TYR A 253 15.53 6.51 -29.42
C TYR A 253 15.83 6.76 -30.90
N ARG A 254 17.08 7.11 -31.24
CA ARG A 254 17.48 7.43 -32.63
C ARG A 254 17.35 6.24 -33.57
N LYS A 255 17.60 5.03 -33.07
CA LYS A 255 17.44 3.79 -33.84
C LYS A 255 15.99 3.32 -33.94
N LYS A 256 15.06 3.98 -33.24
CA LYS A 256 13.64 3.61 -33.17
C LYS A 256 13.43 2.16 -32.72
N LEU A 257 14.21 1.71 -31.73
CA LEU A 257 14.02 0.38 -31.16
C LEU A 257 12.67 0.29 -30.41
N ILE A 258 12.20 1.42 -29.88
CA ILE A 258 10.82 1.62 -29.47
C ILE A 258 10.11 2.39 -30.59
N SER A 259 8.92 1.92 -31.00
CA SER A 259 8.16 2.54 -32.09
C SER A 259 7.61 3.91 -31.68
N ASP A 260 7.46 4.81 -32.66
CA ASP A 260 6.84 6.12 -32.44
C ASP A 260 5.38 5.99 -31.98
N GLU A 261 4.69 4.90 -32.37
CA GLU A 261 3.33 4.55 -31.93
C GLU A 261 3.30 4.23 -30.43
N ARG A 262 4.22 3.41 -29.92
CA ARG A 262 4.28 3.10 -28.49
C ARG A 262 4.59 4.34 -27.64
N ILE A 263 5.38 5.28 -28.18
CA ILE A 263 5.62 6.59 -27.54
C ILE A 263 4.36 7.46 -27.58
N GLU A 264 3.59 7.43 -28.67
CA GLU A 264 2.33 8.18 -28.80
C GLU A 264 1.25 7.65 -27.85
N ASP A 265 1.17 6.34 -27.65
CA ASP A 265 0.22 5.67 -26.75
C ASP A 265 0.34 6.15 -25.29
N LEU A 266 1.51 6.67 -24.91
CA LEU A 266 1.72 7.24 -23.59
C LEU A 266 0.74 8.38 -23.28
N LYS A 267 0.24 9.12 -24.28
CA LYS A 267 -0.76 10.20 -24.09
C LYS A 267 -1.94 9.81 -23.21
N ASN A 268 -2.41 8.58 -23.39
CA ASN A 268 -3.60 8.06 -22.73
C ASN A 268 -3.26 7.09 -21.59
N SER A 269 -1.97 6.89 -21.31
CA SER A 269 -1.49 5.91 -20.33
C SER A 269 -1.04 6.58 -19.04
N ALA A 270 -1.63 6.14 -17.94
CA ALA A 270 -1.13 6.41 -16.59
C ALA A 270 -0.04 5.40 -16.13
N MET A 271 0.32 4.41 -16.97
CA MET A 271 1.30 3.40 -16.59
C MET A 271 2.72 3.98 -16.59
N THR A 272 3.37 3.92 -15.44
CA THR A 272 4.75 4.36 -15.25
C THR A 272 5.78 3.26 -15.50
N SER A 273 5.35 2.04 -15.83
CA SER A 273 6.22 0.85 -16.02
C SER A 273 6.42 0.45 -17.49
N ASP A 274 6.04 1.33 -18.43
CA ASP A 274 6.25 1.09 -19.86
C ASP A 274 7.67 1.49 -20.30
N ALA A 275 8.25 0.74 -21.25
CA ALA A 275 9.60 1.01 -21.73
C ALA A 275 9.73 2.34 -22.48
N ALA A 276 8.67 2.84 -23.12
CA ALA A 276 8.70 4.17 -23.72
C ALA A 276 8.76 5.25 -22.63
N GLU A 277 8.03 5.08 -21.53
CA GLU A 277 8.10 5.99 -20.37
C GLU A 277 9.50 5.99 -19.77
N GLY A 278 10.06 4.82 -19.47
CA GLY A 278 11.39 4.71 -18.88
C GLY A 278 12.50 5.22 -19.81
N LEU A 279 12.34 5.05 -21.13
CA LEU A 279 13.24 5.63 -22.13
C LEU A 279 13.22 7.16 -22.05
N LEU A 280 12.03 7.76 -22.05
CA LEU A 280 11.86 9.21 -21.95
C LEU A 280 12.39 9.74 -20.61
N ALA A 281 12.14 9.04 -19.50
CA ALA A 281 12.69 9.40 -18.19
C ALA A 281 14.23 9.46 -18.22
N CYS A 282 14.88 8.41 -18.74
CA CYS A 282 16.34 8.38 -18.88
C CYS A 282 16.88 9.53 -19.76
N LEU A 283 16.20 9.83 -20.88
CA LEU A 283 16.57 10.95 -21.76
C LEU A 283 16.44 12.30 -21.03
N PHE A 284 15.34 12.54 -20.35
CA PHE A 284 15.04 13.85 -19.77
C PHE A 284 15.83 14.13 -18.49
N ASP A 285 16.06 13.11 -17.67
CA ASP A 285 16.79 13.25 -16.42
C ASP A 285 18.31 13.34 -16.63
N TYR A 286 18.85 12.57 -17.57
CA TYR A 286 20.31 12.41 -17.71
C TYR A 286 20.87 12.93 -19.04
N GLY A 287 20.03 13.20 -20.04
CA GLY A 287 20.42 13.66 -21.37
C GLY A 287 21.19 14.97 -21.40
N ASP A 288 21.99 15.17 -22.45
CA ASP A 288 22.65 16.43 -22.75
C ASP A 288 21.81 17.31 -23.71
N GLN A 289 22.44 18.35 -24.28
CA GLN A 289 21.82 19.28 -25.22
C GLN A 289 21.15 18.60 -26.43
N GLN A 290 21.55 17.38 -26.79
CA GLN A 290 20.97 16.63 -27.90
C GLN A 290 19.53 16.18 -27.64
N VAL A 291 19.07 16.20 -26.38
CA VAL A 291 17.69 15.84 -26.00
C VAL A 291 16.71 17.00 -26.15
N ILE A 292 17.17 18.26 -26.26
CA ILE A 292 16.28 19.43 -26.39
C ILE A 292 15.25 19.29 -27.52
N PRO A 293 15.61 18.89 -28.75
CA PRO A 293 14.63 18.71 -29.82
C PRO A 293 13.60 17.61 -29.52
N ILE A 294 14.01 16.56 -28.81
CA ILE A 294 13.13 15.45 -28.39
C ILE A 294 12.15 15.95 -27.33
N ALA A 295 12.62 16.67 -26.32
CA ALA A 295 11.77 17.26 -25.29
C ALA A 295 10.71 18.21 -25.91
N LYS A 296 11.11 19.06 -26.85
CA LYS A 296 10.18 19.94 -27.58
C LYS A 296 9.16 19.17 -28.40
N ASP A 297 9.55 18.09 -29.09
CA ASP A 297 8.62 17.25 -29.85
C ASP A 297 7.59 16.57 -28.94
N ILE A 298 8.04 15.90 -27.87
CA ILE A 298 7.19 15.20 -26.91
C ILE A 298 6.19 16.15 -26.25
N LEU A 299 6.64 17.36 -25.89
CA LEU A 299 5.80 18.40 -25.32
C LEU A 299 4.78 18.96 -26.34
N ASN A 300 5.21 19.27 -27.56
CA ASN A 300 4.34 19.77 -28.64
C ASN A 300 3.27 18.76 -29.05
N ARG A 301 3.59 17.47 -28.96
CA ARG A 301 2.63 16.39 -29.21
C ARG A 301 1.71 16.17 -28.01
N HIS A 302 1.93 16.79 -26.86
CA HIS A 302 1.18 16.57 -25.61
C HIS A 302 1.29 15.13 -25.08
N ILE A 303 2.44 14.48 -25.25
CA ILE A 303 2.67 13.11 -24.75
C ILE A 303 2.98 13.10 -23.25
N ARG A 304 3.90 13.97 -22.83
CA ARG A 304 4.30 14.18 -21.43
C ARG A 304 4.63 15.64 -21.21
N VAL A 305 4.54 16.06 -19.95
CA VAL A 305 4.80 17.46 -19.54
C VAL A 305 6.01 17.54 -18.61
N VAL A 306 5.97 16.85 -17.47
CA VAL A 306 6.94 17.03 -16.38
C VAL A 306 8.37 16.79 -16.85
N GLY A 307 8.64 15.61 -17.41
CA GLY A 307 9.98 15.25 -17.91
C GLY A 307 10.54 16.22 -18.95
N PRO A 308 9.83 16.48 -20.07
CA PRO A 308 10.27 17.42 -21.09
C PRO A 308 10.57 18.83 -20.56
N VAL A 309 9.66 19.43 -19.79
CA VAL A 309 9.85 20.80 -19.27
C VAL A 309 11.01 20.84 -18.26
N LYS A 310 11.14 19.84 -17.39
CA LYS A 310 12.30 19.68 -16.50
C LYS A 310 13.61 19.64 -17.28
N ALA A 311 13.67 18.85 -18.35
CA ALA A 311 14.85 18.76 -19.21
C ALA A 311 15.17 20.09 -19.89
N LEU A 312 14.17 20.79 -20.41
CA LEU A 312 14.35 22.11 -21.04
C LEU A 312 14.89 23.14 -20.05
N ILE A 313 14.31 23.23 -18.84
CA ILE A 313 14.81 24.16 -17.81
C ILE A 313 16.25 23.80 -17.39
N ARG A 314 16.56 22.51 -17.25
CA ARG A 314 17.91 22.03 -16.92
C ARG A 314 18.94 22.39 -18.01
N LEU A 315 18.56 22.30 -19.28
CA LEU A 315 19.48 22.41 -20.43
C LEU A 315 19.54 23.82 -21.06
N GLU A 316 18.41 24.54 -21.12
CA GLU A 316 18.28 25.88 -21.71
C GLU A 316 18.16 26.99 -20.65
N GLY A 317 18.02 26.62 -19.37
CA GLY A 317 17.95 27.54 -18.25
C GLY A 317 16.55 28.11 -18.03
N PRO A 318 16.41 29.38 -17.58
CA PRO A 318 15.13 29.90 -17.12
C PRO A 318 14.12 30.23 -18.22
N ARG A 319 14.43 29.96 -19.50
CA ARG A 319 13.59 30.33 -20.65
C ARG A 319 12.21 29.70 -20.60
N ASP A 320 12.12 28.47 -20.10
CA ASP A 320 10.89 27.69 -20.06
C ASP A 320 10.21 27.71 -18.69
N ILE A 321 10.68 28.53 -17.74
CA ILE A 321 10.07 28.66 -16.40
C ILE A 321 8.62 29.16 -16.48
N GLU A 322 8.27 30.00 -17.45
CA GLU A 322 6.90 30.50 -17.58
C GLU A 322 5.90 29.36 -17.80
N MET A 323 6.33 28.23 -18.40
CA MET A 323 5.49 27.05 -18.52
C MET A 323 5.06 26.50 -17.15
N VAL A 324 5.95 26.51 -16.16
CA VAL A 324 5.63 26.09 -14.78
C VAL A 324 4.49 26.93 -14.21
N TYR A 325 4.54 28.25 -14.39
CA TYR A 325 3.47 29.15 -13.95
C TYR A 325 2.16 28.92 -14.70
N GLN A 326 2.19 28.56 -15.98
CA GLN A 326 1.00 28.23 -16.75
C GLN A 326 0.31 26.98 -16.19
N TYR A 327 1.08 25.92 -15.90
CA TYR A 327 0.54 24.71 -15.28
C TYR A 327 0.00 24.95 -13.87
N LEU A 328 0.69 25.75 -13.04
CA LEU A 328 0.20 26.11 -11.71
C LEU A 328 -1.14 26.88 -11.76
N LYS A 329 -1.42 27.65 -12.81
CA LYS A 329 -2.70 28.36 -12.97
C LYS A 329 -3.80 27.49 -13.57
N SER A 330 -3.48 26.31 -14.11
CA SER A 330 -4.46 25.41 -14.71
C SER A 330 -5.29 24.73 -13.63
N GLU A 331 -6.62 24.74 -13.79
CA GLU A 331 -7.51 24.01 -12.89
C GLU A 331 -7.27 22.50 -13.00
N ASN A 332 -7.01 21.97 -14.20
CA ASN A 332 -6.82 20.53 -14.39
C ASN A 332 -5.37 20.08 -14.15
N ASP A 333 -4.40 20.97 -14.37
CA ASP A 333 -2.98 20.59 -14.38
C ASP A 333 -2.15 21.21 -13.24
N PHE A 334 -2.80 21.74 -12.21
CA PHE A 334 -2.10 22.32 -11.05
C PHE A 334 -1.07 21.37 -10.46
N TYR A 335 -1.42 20.09 -10.25
CA TYR A 335 -0.49 19.12 -9.68
C TYR A 335 0.66 18.78 -10.63
N THR A 336 0.44 18.83 -11.96
CA THR A 336 1.53 18.80 -12.94
C THR A 336 2.48 20.00 -12.77
N GLY A 337 1.93 21.18 -12.49
CA GLY A 337 2.69 22.37 -12.14
C GLY A 337 3.47 22.21 -10.83
N LEU A 338 2.85 21.61 -9.81
CA LEU A 338 3.51 21.31 -8.53
C LEU A 338 4.66 20.30 -8.72
N ASP A 339 4.44 19.23 -9.50
CA ASP A 339 5.47 18.23 -9.84
C ASP A 339 6.66 18.88 -10.57
N LEU A 340 6.40 19.88 -11.41
CA LEU A 340 7.46 20.68 -12.02
C LEU A 340 8.23 21.49 -10.97
N VAL A 341 7.55 22.16 -10.05
CA VAL A 341 8.21 22.92 -8.96
C VAL A 341 9.07 22.00 -8.08
N GLU A 342 8.60 20.80 -7.80
CA GLU A 342 9.31 19.80 -6.98
C GLU A 342 10.52 19.20 -7.70
N SER A 343 10.48 19.11 -9.04
CA SER A 343 11.48 18.36 -9.81
C SER A 343 12.56 19.19 -10.51
N ILE A 344 12.37 20.50 -10.67
CA ILE A 344 13.38 21.38 -11.27
C ILE A 344 14.50 21.78 -10.29
N ASP A 345 15.64 22.20 -10.82
CA ASP A 345 16.78 22.68 -10.04
C ASP A 345 16.37 23.79 -9.06
N ARG A 346 16.72 23.64 -7.77
CA ARG A 346 16.31 24.56 -6.68
C ARG A 346 16.62 26.03 -6.94
N LYS A 347 17.67 26.33 -7.70
CA LYS A 347 18.05 27.71 -8.08
C LYS A 347 16.99 28.44 -8.92
N TYR A 348 16.05 27.70 -9.53
CA TYR A 348 14.94 28.24 -10.32
C TYR A 348 13.63 28.35 -9.54
N VAL A 349 13.56 27.80 -8.32
CA VAL A 349 12.37 27.83 -7.47
C VAL A 349 12.51 28.97 -6.46
N ASP A 350 11.95 30.12 -6.78
CA ASP A 350 11.98 31.31 -5.94
C ASP A 350 10.71 31.49 -5.09
N ASP A 351 10.74 32.45 -4.17
CA ASP A 351 9.60 32.80 -3.31
C ASP A 351 8.36 33.21 -4.11
N LYS A 352 8.54 33.79 -5.30
CA LYS A 352 7.42 34.20 -6.16
C LYS A 352 6.68 32.98 -6.69
N MET A 353 7.43 31.96 -7.15
CA MET A 353 6.89 30.69 -7.59
C MET A 353 6.16 29.97 -6.45
N LEU A 354 6.78 29.86 -5.29
CA LEU A 354 6.17 29.21 -4.12
C LEU A 354 4.90 29.94 -3.63
N LYS A 355 4.88 31.27 -3.66
CA LYS A 355 3.66 32.04 -3.38
C LYS A 355 2.57 31.77 -4.42
N ALA A 356 2.94 31.67 -5.71
CA ALA A 356 1.97 31.32 -6.75
C ALA A 356 1.37 29.93 -6.51
N VAL A 357 2.18 28.94 -6.10
CA VAL A 357 1.70 27.61 -5.73
C VAL A 357 0.61 27.70 -4.64
N LEU A 358 0.85 28.42 -3.54
CA LEU A 358 -0.14 28.57 -2.46
C LEU A 358 -1.41 29.29 -2.95
N VAL A 359 -1.25 30.40 -3.67
CA VAL A 359 -2.37 31.21 -4.17
C VAL A 359 -3.24 30.42 -5.12
N GLU A 360 -2.66 29.68 -6.06
CA GLU A 360 -3.44 28.89 -7.00
C GLU A 360 -4.07 27.66 -6.31
N PHE A 361 -3.37 26.99 -5.39
CA PHE A 361 -3.95 25.90 -4.59
C PHE A 361 -5.20 26.34 -3.83
N ALA A 362 -5.16 27.52 -3.19
CA ALA A 362 -6.24 28.03 -2.36
C ALA A 362 -7.52 28.40 -3.14
N LYS A 363 -7.43 28.57 -4.47
CA LYS A 363 -8.58 28.83 -5.34
C LYS A 363 -9.32 27.56 -5.76
N ARG A 364 -8.76 26.38 -5.48
CA ARG A 364 -9.28 25.10 -5.97
C ARG A 364 -10.40 24.59 -5.08
N ASN A 365 -11.28 23.77 -5.68
CA ASN A 365 -12.33 23.05 -4.97
C ASN A 365 -11.77 21.80 -4.25
N ASP A 366 -10.73 21.19 -4.82
CA ASP A 366 -10.04 20.04 -4.22
C ASP A 366 -9.08 20.51 -3.12
N THR A 367 -9.60 20.50 -1.89
CA THR A 367 -8.88 20.86 -0.66
C THR A 367 -9.01 19.73 0.37
N ALA A 368 -9.06 18.47 -0.09
CA ALA A 368 -9.06 17.31 0.80
C ALA A 368 -7.79 17.27 1.66
N ASP A 369 -7.82 16.59 2.81
CA ASP A 369 -6.70 16.60 3.75
C ASP A 369 -5.40 16.09 3.14
N HIS A 370 -5.45 15.02 2.34
CA HIS A 370 -4.27 14.49 1.63
C HIS A 370 -3.64 15.52 0.67
N ALA A 371 -4.45 16.36 0.02
CA ALA A 371 -3.95 17.42 -0.85
C ALA A 371 -3.21 18.50 -0.04
N ILE A 372 -3.77 18.92 1.10
CA ILE A 372 -3.13 19.89 1.99
C ILE A 372 -1.84 19.33 2.60
N GLN A 373 -1.84 18.07 3.02
CA GLN A 373 -0.65 17.38 3.52
C GLN A 373 0.44 17.31 2.45
N ARG A 374 0.09 16.98 1.19
CA ARG A 374 1.03 17.03 0.06
C ARG A 374 1.65 18.42 -0.06
N MET A 375 0.85 19.48 -0.03
CA MET A 375 1.36 20.86 -0.06
C MET A 375 2.34 21.16 1.07
N VAL A 376 2.02 20.77 2.31
CA VAL A 376 2.93 20.97 3.45
C VAL A 376 4.24 20.24 3.23
N ARG A 377 4.20 18.97 2.81
CA ARG A 377 5.40 18.18 2.52
C ARG A 377 6.26 18.85 1.46
N SER A 378 5.68 19.25 0.33
CA SER A 378 6.43 19.92 -0.75
C SER A 378 7.13 21.18 -0.24
N PHE A 379 6.47 21.99 0.59
CA PHE A 379 7.06 23.22 1.12
C PHE A 379 8.14 22.97 2.16
N VAL A 380 7.99 21.94 3.00
CA VAL A 380 9.03 21.53 3.97
C VAL A 380 10.26 21.00 3.23
N ASP A 381 10.07 20.13 2.23
CA ASP A 381 11.18 19.57 1.42
C ASP A 381 11.92 20.67 0.64
N LEU A 382 11.17 21.66 0.16
CA LEU A 382 11.70 22.85 -0.50
C LEU A 382 12.29 23.86 0.50
N LYS A 383 12.23 23.64 1.82
CA LYS A 383 12.72 24.57 2.87
C LYS A 383 12.05 25.96 2.78
N ALA A 384 10.73 25.97 2.58
CA ALA A 384 9.90 27.16 2.39
C ALA A 384 8.87 27.35 3.52
N ASP A 385 9.22 26.90 4.71
CA ASP A 385 8.37 26.80 5.91
C ASP A 385 7.73 28.13 6.31
N ASP A 386 8.46 29.24 6.12
CA ASP A 386 7.99 30.57 6.50
C ASP A 386 6.78 31.03 5.67
N LEU A 387 6.59 30.49 4.46
CA LEU A 387 5.39 30.73 3.66
C LEU A 387 4.18 29.98 4.21
N LEU A 388 4.36 28.80 4.79
CA LEU A 388 3.28 28.06 5.44
C LEU A 388 2.83 28.75 6.74
N LYS A 389 3.79 29.21 7.56
CA LYS A 389 3.52 29.97 8.80
C LYS A 389 2.71 31.24 8.55
N ASN A 390 3.01 31.91 7.44
CA ASN A 390 2.39 33.17 7.03
C ASN A 390 1.34 32.99 5.93
N SER A 391 0.82 31.77 5.75
CA SER A 391 -0.11 31.44 4.66
C SER A 391 -1.36 32.33 4.67
N SER A 392 -1.89 32.70 5.84
CA SER A 392 -3.04 33.62 5.98
C SER A 392 -2.79 35.03 5.44
N ALA A 393 -1.54 35.45 5.26
CA ALA A 393 -1.19 36.72 4.61
C ALA A 393 -0.99 36.58 3.09
N ILE A 394 -0.91 35.35 2.58
CA ILE A 394 -0.62 35.03 1.18
C ILE A 394 -1.91 34.59 0.45
N ILE A 395 -2.77 33.82 1.12
CA ILE A 395 -3.98 33.24 0.52
C ILE A 395 -5.26 33.76 1.19
N SER A 396 -6.33 33.94 0.41
CA SER A 396 -7.61 34.48 0.89
C SER A 396 -8.52 33.42 1.54
N ASN A 397 -8.32 32.14 1.23
CA ASN A 397 -9.12 31.05 1.79
C ASN A 397 -8.67 30.72 3.22
N ALA A 398 -9.42 31.19 4.22
CA ALA A 398 -9.09 31.04 5.63
C ALA A 398 -9.09 29.58 6.11
N ASP A 399 -9.96 28.71 5.56
CA ASP A 399 -9.99 27.29 5.92
C ASP A 399 -8.71 26.59 5.48
N VAL A 400 -8.33 26.77 4.21
CA VAL A 400 -7.10 26.20 3.64
C VAL A 400 -5.87 26.73 4.38
N ALA A 401 -5.80 28.04 4.66
CA ALA A 401 -4.69 28.62 5.42
C ALA A 401 -4.57 28.02 6.82
N SER A 402 -5.69 27.87 7.53
CA SER A 402 -5.75 27.25 8.86
C SER A 402 -5.27 25.79 8.81
N ARG A 403 -5.70 25.01 7.81
CA ARG A 403 -5.33 23.59 7.64
C ARG A 403 -3.87 23.42 7.21
N LEU A 404 -3.34 24.27 6.31
CA LEU A 404 -1.91 24.29 5.98
C LEU A 404 -1.07 24.54 7.24
N LYS A 405 -1.46 25.52 8.06
CA LYS A 405 -0.80 25.79 9.35
C LYS A 405 -0.95 24.60 10.32
N LYS A 406 -2.12 23.98 10.39
CA LYS A 406 -2.38 22.77 11.20
C LYS A 406 -1.37 21.67 10.84
N TYR A 407 -1.29 21.28 9.58
CA TYR A 407 -0.42 20.18 9.13
C TYR A 407 1.07 20.56 9.18
N TYR A 408 1.41 21.82 8.99
CA TYR A 408 2.76 22.33 9.21
C TYR A 408 3.20 22.22 10.68
N GLU A 409 2.35 22.60 11.64
CA GLU A 409 2.64 22.41 13.07
C GLU A 409 2.83 20.92 13.41
N LEU A 410 2.04 20.06 12.77
CA LEU A 410 2.14 18.61 12.94
C LEU A 410 3.48 18.07 12.42
N SER A 411 3.95 18.53 11.25
CA SER A 411 5.22 18.05 10.67
C SER A 411 6.47 18.35 11.51
N HIS A 412 6.37 19.19 12.55
CA HIS A 412 7.47 19.53 13.45
C HIS A 412 7.65 18.57 14.62
N PHE A 413 6.67 17.70 14.88
CA PHE A 413 6.83 16.68 15.90
C PHE A 413 7.82 15.63 15.40
N SER A 414 8.97 15.55 16.07
CA SER A 414 9.92 14.48 15.80
C SER A 414 9.33 13.15 16.26
N SER A 415 9.68 12.06 15.57
CA SER A 415 9.30 10.71 16.02
C SER A 415 9.69 10.46 17.48
N ASP A 416 10.85 10.95 17.91
CA ASP A 416 11.35 10.77 19.28
C ASP A 416 10.49 11.50 20.30
N GLN A 417 10.02 12.70 19.96
CA GLN A 417 9.07 13.44 20.80
C GLN A 417 7.75 12.69 20.92
N VAL A 418 7.21 12.20 19.80
CA VAL A 418 5.98 11.39 19.79
C VAL A 418 6.13 10.17 20.68
N ILE A 419 7.20 9.39 20.53
CA ILE A 419 7.46 8.19 21.33
C ILE A 419 7.58 8.55 22.81
N ALA A 420 8.34 9.61 23.16
CA ALA A 420 8.50 10.05 24.53
C ALA A 420 7.15 10.45 25.16
N ASP A 421 6.28 11.12 24.40
CA ASP A 421 4.94 11.48 24.85
C ASP A 421 4.05 10.25 25.07
N LEU A 422 4.07 9.27 24.15
CA LEU A 422 3.33 8.01 24.28
C LEU A 422 3.78 7.20 25.51
N VAL A 423 5.09 7.13 25.77
CA VAL A 423 5.66 6.45 26.96
C VAL A 423 5.27 7.20 28.23
N ARG A 424 5.46 8.53 28.26
CA ARG A 424 5.15 9.35 29.44
C ARG A 424 3.67 9.30 29.81
N LYS A 425 2.78 9.12 28.83
CA LYS A 425 1.34 8.95 29.04
C LYS A 425 0.90 7.51 29.28
N GLU A 426 1.86 6.58 29.37
CA GLU A 426 1.61 5.16 29.62
C GLU A 426 0.66 4.52 28.59
N LEU A 427 0.60 5.09 27.38
CA LEU A 427 -0.07 4.43 26.26
C LEU A 427 0.77 3.24 25.78
N ILE A 428 2.09 3.41 25.73
CA ILE A 428 3.03 2.32 25.47
C ILE A 428 3.97 2.14 26.67
N GLY A 429 4.33 0.89 26.98
CA GLY A 429 5.17 0.60 28.14
C GLY A 429 6.66 0.95 27.95
N LYS A 430 7.13 1.02 26.71
CA LYS A 430 8.51 1.37 26.34
C LYS A 430 8.57 1.83 24.89
N ALA A 431 9.69 2.44 24.51
CA ALA A 431 9.96 2.75 23.11
C ALA A 431 9.98 1.45 22.26
N PRO A 432 9.40 1.46 21.05
CA PRO A 432 9.47 0.33 20.12
C PRO A 432 10.92 0.02 19.71
N ASP A 433 11.17 -1.20 19.26
CA ASP A 433 12.49 -1.57 18.75
C ASP A 433 12.79 -0.87 17.40
N PRO A 434 14.07 -0.78 17.00
CA PRO A 434 14.46 -0.07 15.77
C PRO A 434 13.78 -0.56 14.49
N THR A 435 13.40 -1.84 14.42
CA THR A 435 12.76 -2.40 13.23
C THR A 435 11.33 -1.90 13.12
N SER A 436 10.56 -1.98 14.21
CA SER A 436 9.20 -1.43 14.27
C SER A 436 9.17 0.07 14.03
N LEU A 437 10.16 0.81 14.57
CA LEU A 437 10.28 2.25 14.32
C LEU A 437 10.52 2.59 12.86
N ARG A 438 11.38 1.83 12.18
CA ARG A 438 11.62 2.04 10.74
C ARG A 438 10.35 1.80 9.94
N LYS A 439 9.66 0.68 10.18
CA LYS A 439 8.39 0.34 9.51
C LYS A 439 7.32 1.42 9.73
N ALA A 440 7.12 1.84 10.98
CA ALA A 440 6.17 2.90 11.30
C ALA A 440 6.47 4.23 10.58
N ARG A 441 7.75 4.58 10.37
CA ARG A 441 8.13 5.77 9.59
C ARG A 441 7.84 5.63 8.10
N GLU A 442 8.10 4.44 7.54
CA GLU A 442 7.82 4.12 6.15
C GLU A 442 6.31 4.20 5.87
N ASP A 443 5.49 3.56 6.72
CA ASP A 443 4.03 3.54 6.59
C ASP A 443 3.43 4.94 6.75
N ALA A 444 3.96 5.74 7.69
CA ALA A 444 3.41 7.05 8.00
C ALA A 444 3.73 8.14 6.97
N SER A 445 4.72 7.98 6.10
CA SER A 445 5.11 8.99 5.10
C SER A 445 5.28 10.42 5.67
N ASN A 446 5.77 10.53 6.91
CA ASN A 446 5.92 11.76 7.71
C ASN A 446 4.62 12.39 8.26
N ASP A 447 3.48 11.69 8.22
CA ASP A 447 2.26 12.10 8.92
C ASP A 447 2.35 11.67 10.41
N PRO A 448 2.35 12.61 11.37
CA PRO A 448 2.40 12.26 12.79
C PRO A 448 1.20 11.44 13.27
N GLU A 449 0.02 11.63 12.69
CA GLU A 449 -1.17 10.84 13.03
C GLU A 449 -0.94 9.38 12.64
N GLN A 450 -0.60 9.14 11.37
CA GLN A 450 -0.28 7.79 10.88
C GLN A 450 0.92 7.18 11.62
N PHE A 451 1.91 8.00 11.97
CA PHE A 451 3.05 7.54 12.77
C PHE A 451 2.62 7.07 14.16
N ILE A 452 1.73 7.80 14.84
CA ILE A 452 1.18 7.39 16.14
C ILE A 452 0.42 6.07 16.02
N LEU A 453 -0.48 5.98 15.03
CA LEU A 453 -1.29 4.77 14.82
C LEU A 453 -0.42 3.56 14.47
N ALA A 454 0.60 3.72 13.62
CA ALA A 454 1.56 2.67 13.27
C ALA A 454 2.39 2.21 14.48
N ILE A 455 2.79 3.14 15.37
CA ILE A 455 3.47 2.81 16.62
C ILE A 455 2.54 1.99 17.53
N LEU A 456 1.29 2.43 17.71
CA LEU A 456 0.30 1.71 18.52
C LEU A 456 -0.02 0.32 17.95
N GLU A 457 -0.10 0.19 16.63
CA GLU A 457 -0.27 -1.08 15.92
C GLU A 457 0.88 -2.05 16.22
N SER A 458 2.13 -1.56 16.13
CA SER A 458 3.34 -2.34 16.45
C SER A 458 3.39 -2.83 17.90
N GLN A 459 2.71 -2.12 18.81
CA GLN A 459 2.61 -2.47 20.21
C GLN A 459 1.36 -3.31 20.55
N ASN A 460 0.59 -3.71 19.54
CA ASN A 460 -0.69 -4.41 19.70
C ASN A 460 -1.70 -3.64 20.56
N LEU A 461 -1.86 -2.35 20.27
CA LEU A 461 -2.79 -1.45 20.98
C LEU A 461 -3.77 -0.73 20.04
N TYR A 462 -3.67 -0.98 18.74
CA TYR A 462 -4.53 -0.40 17.72
C TYR A 462 -5.32 -1.50 17.02
N VAL A 463 -6.57 -1.21 16.69
CA VAL A 463 -7.47 -2.07 15.92
C VAL A 463 -8.08 -1.23 14.82
N ASN A 464 -7.91 -1.65 13.57
CA ASN A 464 -8.47 -0.99 12.39
C ASN A 464 -9.12 -2.03 11.46
N PHE A 465 -10.38 -1.85 11.11
CA PHE A 465 -11.11 -2.75 10.22
C PHE A 465 -12.20 -1.99 9.48
N ASP A 466 -12.59 -2.51 8.32
CA ASP A 466 -13.79 -2.04 7.64
C ASP A 466 -15.03 -2.60 8.36
N ALA A 467 -16.02 -1.74 8.62
CA ALA A 467 -17.28 -2.20 9.16
C ALA A 467 -18.09 -3.01 8.14
N GLU A 468 -17.91 -2.75 6.84
CA GLU A 468 -18.43 -3.54 5.72
C GLU A 468 -17.47 -4.72 5.46
N THR A 469 -17.97 -5.94 5.58
CA THR A 469 -17.11 -7.14 5.52
C THR A 469 -17.06 -7.80 4.16
N ASP A 470 -17.94 -7.44 3.22
CA ASP A 470 -18.19 -8.14 1.95
C ASP A 470 -18.65 -9.61 2.11
N PHE A 471 -18.92 -10.09 3.34
CA PHE A 471 -19.31 -11.47 3.62
C PHE A 471 -20.54 -11.53 4.52
N VAL A 472 -21.42 -12.48 4.22
CA VAL A 472 -22.56 -12.83 5.07
C VAL A 472 -22.56 -14.36 5.24
N PRO A 473 -22.57 -14.91 6.48
CA PRO A 473 -22.63 -14.21 7.76
C PRO A 473 -21.32 -13.49 8.11
N VAL A 474 -21.46 -12.37 8.83
CA VAL A 474 -20.36 -11.56 9.36
C VAL A 474 -19.66 -12.30 10.53
N ASP A 475 -18.33 -12.26 10.60
CA ASP A 475 -17.51 -13.07 11.52
C ASP A 475 -17.13 -12.37 12.84
N TYR A 476 -18.14 -12.12 13.69
CA TYR A 476 -17.97 -11.43 14.97
C TYR A 476 -16.97 -12.08 15.94
N ASP A 477 -16.84 -13.40 15.91
CA ASP A 477 -15.92 -14.14 16.78
C ASP A 477 -14.45 -13.82 16.46
N LYS A 478 -14.09 -13.77 15.18
CA LYS A 478 -12.76 -13.37 14.72
C LYS A 478 -12.48 -11.89 15.02
N LEU A 479 -13.48 -11.02 14.83
CA LEU A 479 -13.34 -9.61 15.21
C LEU A 479 -13.01 -9.47 16.70
N LEU A 480 -13.75 -10.16 17.58
CA LEU A 480 -13.51 -10.13 19.03
C LEU A 480 -12.17 -10.76 19.42
N GLN A 481 -11.73 -11.82 18.73
CA GLN A 481 -10.38 -12.37 18.91
C GLN A 481 -9.31 -11.33 18.57
N ARG A 482 -9.48 -10.56 17.48
CA ARG A 482 -8.56 -9.47 17.12
C ARG A 482 -8.48 -8.39 18.20
N PHE A 483 -9.61 -8.01 18.82
CA PHE A 483 -9.59 -7.13 19.99
C PHE A 483 -8.83 -7.75 21.17
N ALA A 484 -9.03 -9.04 21.44
CA ALA A 484 -8.34 -9.73 22.53
C ALA A 484 -6.81 -9.82 22.33
N GLU A 485 -6.34 -9.92 21.09
CA GLU A 485 -4.91 -9.83 20.75
C GLU A 485 -4.34 -8.43 21.00
N LYS A 486 -5.16 -7.39 20.83
CA LYS A 486 -4.78 -5.97 20.90
C LYS A 486 -5.05 -5.30 22.25
N CYS A 487 -4.97 -6.07 23.35
CA CYS A 487 -5.30 -5.59 24.70
C CYS A 487 -4.29 -5.97 25.80
N GLU A 488 -3.01 -6.10 25.46
CA GLU A 488 -1.93 -6.45 26.42
C GLU A 488 -2.23 -7.74 27.23
N GLY A 489 -2.92 -8.70 26.61
CA GLY A 489 -3.32 -9.94 27.25
C GLY A 489 -4.39 -9.81 28.34
N LYS A 490 -5.07 -8.65 28.48
CA LYS A 490 -6.16 -8.50 29.46
C LYS A 490 -7.30 -9.48 29.20
N LEU A 491 -7.53 -9.86 27.94
CA LEU A 491 -8.54 -10.82 27.53
C LEU A 491 -7.96 -12.20 27.15
N LYS A 492 -6.74 -12.55 27.60
CA LYS A 492 -6.06 -13.82 27.21
C LYS A 492 -6.83 -15.10 27.54
N ASP A 493 -7.67 -15.09 28.58
CA ASP A 493 -8.46 -16.25 29.04
C ASP A 493 -9.89 -16.23 28.48
N MET A 494 -10.15 -15.34 27.52
CA MET A 494 -11.42 -15.24 26.83
C MET A 494 -11.57 -16.39 25.84
N THR A 495 -12.76 -16.98 25.82
CA THR A 495 -13.15 -17.94 24.79
C THR A 495 -14.42 -17.41 24.13
N VAL A 496 -14.42 -17.30 22.81
CA VAL A 496 -15.53 -16.71 22.05
C VAL A 496 -15.95 -17.66 20.94
N TRP A 497 -17.25 -17.72 20.70
CA TRP A 497 -17.85 -18.38 19.55
C TRP A 497 -19.05 -17.57 19.06
N MET A 498 -19.27 -17.61 17.76
CA MET A 498 -20.47 -17.08 17.12
C MET A 498 -21.26 -18.24 16.53
N ASP A 499 -22.51 -18.35 16.96
CA ASP A 499 -23.50 -19.15 16.24
C ASP A 499 -24.27 -18.23 15.28
N ASP A 500 -24.48 -18.71 14.06
CA ASP A 500 -25.33 -18.07 13.07
C ASP A 500 -26.49 -19.00 12.68
N GLY A 501 -27.59 -18.39 12.26
CA GLY A 501 -28.74 -19.13 11.74
C GLY A 501 -29.51 -18.27 10.76
N SER A 502 -29.68 -18.72 9.53
CA SER A 502 -30.45 -17.99 8.52
C SER A 502 -31.94 -18.29 8.61
N ASP A 503 -32.77 -17.34 8.22
CA ASP A 503 -34.18 -17.60 7.93
C ASP A 503 -34.34 -18.51 6.69
N LYS A 504 -35.60 -18.95 6.45
CA LYS A 504 -35.94 -19.73 5.25
C LYS A 504 -35.89 -18.81 4.03
N GLY A 505 -34.70 -18.69 3.44
CA GLY A 505 -34.44 -17.81 2.30
C GLY A 505 -33.00 -17.32 2.27
N GLY A 506 -32.32 -17.29 3.42
CA GLY A 506 -30.96 -16.74 3.51
C GLY A 506 -30.93 -15.22 3.41
N GLU A 507 -32.07 -14.56 3.64
CA GLU A 507 -32.20 -13.11 3.52
C GLU A 507 -31.86 -12.40 4.81
N ASN A 508 -32.11 -13.03 5.97
CA ASN A 508 -31.71 -12.51 7.27
C ASN A 508 -30.98 -13.57 8.11
N PHE A 509 -29.98 -13.13 8.85
CA PHE A 509 -29.16 -13.92 9.76
C PHE A 509 -29.47 -13.58 11.22
N ASN A 510 -29.57 -14.61 12.05
CA ASN A 510 -29.67 -14.48 13.49
C ASN A 510 -28.31 -14.82 14.09
N TYR A 511 -27.65 -13.82 14.65
CA TYR A 511 -26.35 -13.95 15.29
C TYR A 511 -26.50 -14.17 16.80
N VAL A 512 -25.74 -15.11 17.37
CA VAL A 512 -25.56 -15.27 18.81
C VAL A 512 -24.07 -15.36 19.11
N ILE A 513 -23.53 -14.33 19.74
CA ILE A 513 -22.16 -14.32 20.22
C ILE A 513 -22.15 -14.79 21.67
N THR A 514 -21.35 -15.81 21.97
CA THR A 514 -21.10 -16.27 23.33
C THR A 514 -19.63 -16.06 23.68
N VAL A 515 -19.38 -15.29 24.74
CA VAL A 515 -18.04 -15.08 25.30
C VAL A 515 -17.97 -15.61 26.71
N VAL A 516 -17.00 -16.48 27.02
CA VAL A 516 -16.70 -16.91 28.39
C VAL A 516 -15.39 -16.29 28.86
N TYR A 517 -15.45 -15.54 29.96
CA TYR A 517 -14.29 -14.84 30.51
C TYR A 517 -14.38 -14.70 32.04
N LYS A 518 -13.29 -15.02 32.75
CA LYS A 518 -13.16 -14.92 34.22
C LYS A 518 -14.39 -15.44 35.00
N GLY A 519 -14.86 -16.64 34.65
CA GLY A 519 -15.96 -17.32 35.35
C GLY A 519 -17.36 -16.73 35.09
N GLN A 520 -17.53 -15.92 34.05
CA GLN A 520 -18.82 -15.46 33.57
C GLN A 520 -18.96 -15.76 32.08
N ALA A 521 -20.21 -15.90 31.62
CA ALA A 521 -20.52 -15.93 30.20
C ALA A 521 -21.34 -14.69 29.82
N PHE A 522 -21.03 -14.11 28.68
CA PHE A 522 -21.68 -12.93 28.10
C PHE A 522 -22.30 -13.38 26.78
N ILE A 523 -23.62 -13.22 26.67
CA ILE A 523 -24.36 -13.56 25.46
C ILE A 523 -24.88 -12.26 24.83
N ALA A 524 -24.52 -12.04 23.57
CA ALA A 524 -24.96 -10.89 22.79
C ALA A 524 -25.69 -11.37 21.52
N LYS A 525 -26.67 -10.59 21.08
CA LYS A 525 -27.41 -10.83 19.83
C LYS A 525 -27.31 -9.58 18.96
N PRO A 526 -26.26 -9.48 18.12
CA PRO A 526 -26.13 -8.43 17.13
C PRO A 526 -27.37 -8.34 16.25
N GLN A 527 -27.72 -7.13 15.82
CA GLN A 527 -28.70 -6.97 14.74
C GLN A 527 -28.08 -7.39 13.41
N ASP A 528 -28.92 -7.93 12.52
CA ASP A 528 -28.52 -8.14 11.14
C ASP A 528 -28.54 -6.81 10.40
N VAL A 529 -27.35 -6.35 10.02
CA VAL A 529 -27.13 -5.13 9.23
C VAL A 529 -26.59 -5.49 7.84
N GLY A 530 -26.83 -6.72 7.39
CA GLY A 530 -26.28 -7.27 6.16
C GLY A 530 -24.84 -7.76 6.35
N ASP A 531 -23.96 -7.32 5.46
CA ASP A 531 -22.51 -7.54 5.49
C ASP A 531 -21.78 -6.56 6.43
N TRP A 532 -22.51 -5.76 7.22
CA TRP A 532 -21.94 -4.84 8.18
C TRP A 532 -21.92 -5.40 9.61
N TYR A 533 -20.88 -5.07 10.38
CA TYR A 533 -20.87 -5.32 11.83
C TYR A 533 -21.84 -4.37 12.56
N ASP A 534 -22.59 -4.90 13.54
CA ASP A 534 -23.27 -4.12 14.58
C ASP A 534 -22.24 -3.66 15.63
N ILE A 535 -21.53 -2.57 15.30
CA ILE A 535 -20.45 -2.00 16.11
C ILE A 535 -20.91 -1.62 17.52
N MET A 536 -22.18 -1.23 17.69
CA MET A 536 -22.71 -0.88 19.00
C MET A 536 -22.78 -2.09 19.94
N THR A 537 -23.21 -3.25 19.41
CA THR A 537 -23.19 -4.51 20.17
C THR A 537 -21.77 -4.95 20.50
N VAL A 538 -20.82 -4.80 19.55
CA VAL A 538 -19.39 -5.08 19.80
C VAL A 538 -18.84 -4.21 20.92
N ASN A 539 -19.08 -2.89 20.88
CA ASN A 539 -18.64 -1.94 21.90
C ASN A 539 -19.17 -2.28 23.30
N ALA A 540 -20.47 -2.56 23.41
CA ALA A 540 -21.07 -2.91 24.69
C ALA A 540 -20.50 -4.22 25.27
N LEU A 541 -20.25 -5.21 24.41
CA LEU A 541 -19.61 -6.45 24.83
C LEU A 541 -18.17 -6.22 25.31
N LEU A 542 -17.38 -5.43 24.56
CA LEU A 542 -16.02 -5.07 24.95
C LEU A 542 -15.99 -4.31 26.28
N ASP A 543 -16.92 -3.39 26.51
CA ASP A 543 -17.01 -2.64 27.78
C ASP A 543 -17.25 -3.57 28.97
N HIS A 544 -18.18 -4.52 28.87
CA HIS A 544 -18.40 -5.52 29.90
C HIS A 544 -17.18 -6.41 30.16
N LEU A 545 -16.52 -6.87 29.09
CA LEU A 545 -15.30 -7.67 29.20
C LEU A 545 -14.16 -6.89 29.87
N MET A 546 -13.99 -5.62 29.50
CA MET A 546 -12.97 -4.75 30.06
C MET A 546 -13.26 -4.37 31.50
N GLU A 547 -14.51 -4.11 31.87
CA GLU A 547 -14.93 -3.92 33.26
C GLU A 547 -14.61 -5.18 34.08
N ARG A 548 -14.99 -6.37 33.58
CA ARG A 548 -14.70 -7.64 34.24
C ARG A 548 -13.20 -7.92 34.36
N SER A 549 -12.40 -7.41 33.43
CA SER A 549 -10.95 -7.55 33.48
C SER A 549 -10.32 -6.80 34.69
N GLY A 550 -11.02 -5.79 35.23
CA GLY A 550 -10.51 -4.88 36.25
C GLY A 550 -9.50 -3.85 35.73
N SER A 551 -9.30 -3.79 34.40
CA SER A 551 -8.39 -2.83 33.78
C SER A 551 -8.97 -1.42 33.81
N PRO A 552 -8.17 -0.36 34.02
CA PRO A 552 -8.60 1.01 33.79
C PRO A 552 -8.53 1.41 32.30
N LYS A 553 -7.88 0.60 31.44
CA LYS A 553 -7.81 0.83 29.99
C LYS A 553 -9.10 0.39 29.29
N ARG A 554 -9.46 1.05 28.20
CA ARG A 554 -10.62 0.77 27.34
C ARG A 554 -10.22 0.80 25.87
N PHE A 555 -11.07 0.29 25.00
CA PHE A 555 -10.97 0.54 23.56
C PHE A 555 -11.63 1.88 23.27
N ASN A 556 -10.83 2.87 22.91
CA ASN A 556 -11.29 4.23 22.63
C ASN A 556 -11.46 4.36 21.12
N SER A 557 -12.68 4.60 20.65
CA SER A 557 -12.95 4.74 19.22
C SER A 557 -12.37 6.05 18.67
N ILE A 558 -11.96 5.99 17.40
CA ILE A 558 -11.57 7.15 16.59
C ILE A 558 -12.64 7.34 15.52
N GLU A 559 -13.13 8.57 15.36
CA GLU A 559 -14.09 8.90 14.31
C GLU A 559 -13.35 9.13 12.99
N THR A 560 -13.58 8.25 12.02
CA THR A 560 -12.94 8.27 10.70
C THR A 560 -13.77 9.04 9.66
N GLY A 561 -15.08 9.18 9.89
CA GLY A 561 -16.02 9.83 8.97
C GLY A 561 -16.43 8.98 7.76
N ASP A 562 -15.96 7.73 7.67
CA ASP A 562 -16.25 6.77 6.61
C ASP A 562 -16.72 5.41 7.19
N GLN A 563 -16.55 4.31 6.44
CA GLN A 563 -16.91 2.94 6.85
C GLN A 563 -15.85 2.24 7.70
N THR A 564 -14.66 2.82 7.80
CA THR A 564 -13.54 2.29 8.58
C THR A 564 -13.81 2.52 10.06
N VAL A 565 -13.53 1.52 10.90
CA VAL A 565 -13.65 1.64 12.36
C VAL A 565 -12.28 1.43 13.00
N GLN A 566 -11.92 2.37 13.88
CA GLN A 566 -10.61 2.44 14.50
C GLN A 566 -10.72 2.55 16.03
N TYR A 567 -9.86 1.81 16.75
CA TYR A 567 -9.78 1.86 18.21
C TYR A 567 -8.34 1.90 18.71
N VAL A 568 -8.12 2.62 19.81
CA VAL A 568 -6.89 2.56 20.60
C VAL A 568 -7.17 2.03 22.01
N PHE A 569 -6.46 0.97 22.37
CA PHE A 569 -6.50 0.39 23.70
C PHE A 569 -5.63 1.21 24.68
N GLY A 570 -6.25 1.90 25.62
CA GLY A 570 -5.54 2.79 26.54
C GLY A 570 -6.43 3.38 27.63
N VAL A 571 -5.82 4.08 28.57
CA VAL A 571 -6.59 4.85 29.56
C VAL A 571 -7.27 6.01 28.84
N PRO A 572 -8.61 6.19 28.93
CA PRO A 572 -9.34 7.15 28.11
C PRO A 572 -8.77 8.58 28.17
N ALA A 573 -8.43 9.07 29.36
CA ALA A 573 -7.86 10.40 29.53
C ALA A 573 -6.49 10.57 28.84
N ALA A 574 -5.64 9.53 28.88
CA ALA A 574 -4.33 9.55 28.22
C ALA A 574 -4.47 9.53 26.70
N VAL A 575 -5.38 8.71 26.17
CA VAL A 575 -5.69 8.67 24.72
C VAL A 575 -6.20 10.02 24.24
N GLN A 576 -7.20 10.59 24.94
CA GLN A 576 -7.75 11.91 24.60
C GLN A 576 -6.70 13.02 24.63
N GLU A 577 -5.77 13.00 25.58
CA GLU A 577 -4.71 14.02 25.64
C GLU A 577 -3.73 13.91 24.47
N ILE A 578 -3.33 12.68 24.09
CA ILE A 578 -2.48 12.45 22.93
C ILE A 578 -3.19 12.86 21.65
N PHE A 579 -4.44 12.43 21.44
CA PHE A 579 -5.21 12.78 20.25
C PHE A 579 -5.41 14.29 20.13
N LYS A 580 -5.75 14.96 21.24
CA LYS A 580 -5.83 16.42 21.27
C LYS A 580 -4.51 17.11 20.93
N LYS A 581 -3.38 16.59 21.44
CA LYS A 581 -2.04 17.15 21.19
C LYS A 581 -1.64 17.04 19.72
N TYR A 582 -1.89 15.90 19.11
CA TYR A 582 -1.53 15.61 17.71
C TYR A 582 -2.67 15.83 16.72
N LYS A 583 -3.80 16.37 17.19
CA LYS A 583 -4.98 16.74 16.41
C LYS A 583 -5.52 15.58 15.54
N ILE A 584 -5.49 14.39 16.13
CA ILE A 584 -6.13 13.14 15.68
C ILE A 584 -7.62 13.22 16.00
#